data_AF-A0A7S4KX87-F1
#
_entry.id   AF-A0A7S4KX87-F1
#
_cell.length_a   1.000
_cell.length_b   1.000
_cell.length_c   1.000
_cell.angle_alpha   90.00
_cell.angle_beta   90.00
_cell.angle_gamma   90.00
#
_symmetry.space_group_name_H-M   'P 1'
#
loop_
_entity.id
_entity.type
_entity.pdbx_description
1 polymer ?
#
loop_
_entity_poly.entity_id
_entity_poly.type
_entity_poly.pdbx_seq_one_letter_code
_entity_poly.pdbx_strand_id
1 'polypeptide(L)'
;FLFTSSSLPVFLLCLPILPSQLAYSRKARPVEYKPYSEKEYKAQYALGEYYELGKLGPDLDVNELNEKRQRQERIKAYAEAVRHENKNIIAMAPERRDKPKPPSKREKAIEFARKVPKPKLRPAQETSEERSEPDEVGGLKEQESVQPDTLLQEPVTELQLLALRHKVP
;
A
#
# COMPACT_ATOMS: atom_id res chain seq x y z
N PHE A 1 -0.20 39.76 82.52
CA PHE A 1 -1.64 39.90 82.81
C PHE A 1 -2.06 41.33 82.51
N LEU A 2 -2.86 41.53 81.46
CA LEU A 2 -4.14 42.26 81.46
C LEU A 2 -4.65 42.34 80.01
N PHE A 3 -5.97 42.33 79.89
CA PHE A 3 -6.77 41.74 78.82
C PHE A 3 -7.74 42.79 78.30
N THR A 4 -7.80 43.06 77.00
CA THR A 4 -8.94 43.71 76.31
C THR A 4 -8.83 43.36 74.81
N SER A 5 -9.60 42.44 74.23
CA SER A 5 -11.02 42.59 73.83
C SER A 5 -11.28 43.80 72.92
N SER A 6 -11.23 43.60 71.60
CA SER A 6 -12.06 44.27 70.57
C SER A 6 -11.93 43.42 69.29
N SER A 7 -12.92 42.65 68.83
CA SER A 7 -14.27 42.96 68.36
C SER A 7 -14.32 43.76 67.04
N LEU A 8 -14.30 42.99 65.93
CA LEU A 8 -14.94 43.19 64.60
C LEU A 8 -14.28 44.16 63.58
N PRO A 9 -14.52 44.02 62.25
CA PRO A 9 -15.10 42.89 61.51
C PRO A 9 -14.21 42.39 60.34
N VAL A 10 -14.44 41.14 59.91
CA VAL A 10 -13.98 40.62 58.61
C VAL A 10 -14.71 41.39 57.51
N PHE A 11 -14.09 42.43 56.97
CA PHE A 11 -14.52 43.00 55.70
C PHE A 11 -14.14 42.01 54.59
N LEU A 12 -15.15 41.29 54.13
CA LEU A 12 -15.11 40.54 52.89
C LEU A 12 -14.80 41.53 51.75
N LEU A 13 -13.53 41.72 51.43
CA LEU A 13 -13.11 42.46 50.24
C LEU A 13 -13.48 41.61 49.02
N CYS A 14 -14.73 41.74 48.59
CA CYS A 14 -15.13 41.43 47.23
C CYS A 14 -14.44 42.48 46.33
N LEU A 15 -13.20 42.20 45.96
CA LEU A 15 -12.50 42.97 44.94
C LEU A 15 -13.33 42.90 43.65
N PRO A 16 -13.72 44.03 43.04
CA PRO A 16 -14.37 44.01 41.74
C PRO A 16 -13.34 43.49 40.73
N ILE A 17 -13.59 42.27 40.22
CA ILE A 17 -12.86 41.73 39.07
C ILE A 17 -13.12 42.68 37.90
N LEU A 18 -12.12 43.50 37.58
CA LEU A 18 -12.14 44.39 36.43
C LEU A 18 -12.40 43.56 35.15
N PRO A 19 -13.39 43.93 34.31
CA PRO A 19 -13.87 43.11 33.20
C PRO A 19 -12.93 43.05 31.97
N SER A 20 -11.62 43.24 32.14
CA SER A 20 -10.66 43.29 31.03
C SER A 20 -10.02 41.94 30.67
N GLN A 21 -10.24 40.89 31.48
CA GLN A 21 -9.62 39.57 31.29
C GLN A 21 -10.55 38.49 30.70
N LEU A 22 -11.62 38.83 29.96
CA LEU A 22 -12.20 37.84 29.06
C LEU A 22 -11.36 37.75 27.78
N ALA A 23 -10.80 36.56 27.51
CA ALA A 23 -10.03 36.26 26.30
C ALA A 23 -10.82 36.52 25.00
N TYR A 24 -12.16 36.47 25.07
CA TYR A 24 -13.04 36.73 23.94
C TYR A 24 -14.20 37.64 24.37
N SER A 25 -14.19 38.88 23.87
CA SER A 25 -15.29 39.84 23.94
C SER A 25 -15.70 40.20 22.52
N ARG A 26 -17.01 40.29 22.25
CA ARG A 26 -17.57 40.68 20.95
C ARG A 26 -17.46 42.19 20.66
N LYS A 27 -17.08 43.00 21.65
CA LYS A 27 -16.89 44.46 21.47
C LYS A 27 -15.48 44.72 20.93
N ALA A 28 -15.39 45.53 19.88
CA ALA A 28 -14.10 45.93 19.32
C ALA A 28 -13.28 46.68 20.38
N ARG A 29 -12.08 46.20 20.67
CA ARG A 29 -11.13 46.91 21.52
C ARG A 29 -10.46 48.00 20.68
N PRO A 30 -10.18 49.18 21.23
CA PRO A 30 -9.32 50.13 20.55
C PRO A 30 -7.95 49.46 20.35
N VAL A 31 -7.56 49.28 19.09
CA VAL A 31 -6.24 48.76 18.71
C VAL A 31 -5.38 49.96 18.34
N GLU A 32 -4.33 50.20 19.11
CA GLU A 32 -3.31 51.18 18.76
C GLU A 32 -2.46 50.64 17.61
N TYR A 33 -2.91 50.88 16.38
CA TYR A 33 -2.16 50.50 15.19
C TYR A 33 -0.99 51.48 14.98
N LYS A 34 0.22 50.95 14.97
CA LYS A 34 1.42 51.68 14.56
C LYS A 34 1.95 51.06 13.27
N PRO A 35 1.96 51.81 12.14
CA PRO A 35 2.54 51.30 10.90
C PRO A 35 4.06 51.18 11.10
N TYR A 36 4.58 49.97 10.88
CA TYR A 36 6.02 49.74 10.96
C TYR A 36 6.68 50.13 9.64
N SER A 37 7.81 50.83 9.74
CA SER A 37 8.63 51.13 8.58
C SER A 37 9.50 49.93 8.20
N GLU A 38 9.90 49.84 6.93
CA GLU A 38 10.79 48.76 6.47
C GLU A 38 12.11 48.69 7.26
N LYS A 39 12.59 49.83 7.76
CA LYS A 39 13.80 49.92 8.58
C LYS A 39 13.61 49.23 9.93
N GLU A 40 12.44 49.38 10.55
CA GLU A 40 12.11 48.76 11.83
C GLU A 40 11.89 47.26 11.67
N TYR A 41 11.21 46.83 10.61
CA TYR A 41 11.05 45.42 10.29
C TYR A 41 12.41 44.75 10.07
N LYS A 42 13.26 45.36 9.23
CA LYS A 42 14.63 44.86 9.02
C LYS A 42 15.40 44.86 10.34
N ALA A 43 15.35 45.88 11.18
CA ALA A 43 16.06 45.86 12.47
C ALA A 43 15.60 44.75 13.42
N GLN A 44 14.29 44.45 13.48
CA GLN A 44 13.73 43.40 14.33
C GLN A 44 14.08 41.99 13.84
N TYR A 45 14.10 41.79 12.52
CA TYR A 45 14.29 40.47 11.90
C TYR A 45 15.67 40.28 11.24
N ALA A 46 16.54 41.28 11.21
CA ALA A 46 17.90 41.19 10.66
C ALA A 46 18.88 40.45 11.59
N LEU A 47 18.50 40.23 12.86
CA LEU A 47 19.31 39.49 13.83
C LEU A 47 18.99 38.00 13.90
N GLY A 48 17.92 37.56 13.25
CA GLY A 48 17.57 36.14 13.13
C GLY A 48 18.02 35.63 11.77
N GLU A 49 18.75 34.52 11.76
CA GLU A 49 19.05 33.75 10.55
C GLU A 49 17.85 33.76 9.60
N TYR A 50 18.10 34.07 8.34
CA TYR A 50 17.09 34.00 7.29
C TYR A 50 16.41 32.62 7.37
N TYR A 51 15.17 32.58 7.84
CA TYR A 51 14.38 31.35 7.85
C TYR A 51 14.14 30.99 6.39
N GLU A 52 14.92 30.04 5.88
CA GLU A 52 14.72 29.52 4.54
C GLU A 52 13.35 28.84 4.50
N LEU A 53 12.37 29.55 3.95
CA LEU A 53 11.14 28.93 3.50
C LEU A 53 11.54 27.81 2.54
N GLY A 54 11.06 26.59 2.82
CA GLY A 54 11.36 25.41 2.01
C GLY A 54 11.11 25.66 0.53
N LYS A 55 11.81 24.92 -0.34
CA LYS A 55 11.65 25.11 -1.78
C LYS A 55 10.25 24.69 -2.21
N LEU A 56 9.68 25.46 -3.15
CA LEU A 56 8.51 25.07 -3.93
C LEU A 56 8.88 23.75 -4.62
N GLY A 57 8.17 22.66 -4.32
CA GLY A 57 8.54 21.31 -4.73
C GLY A 57 8.65 21.13 -6.27
N PRO A 58 8.92 19.89 -6.73
CA PRO A 58 9.00 19.63 -8.16
C PRO A 58 7.70 20.00 -8.87
N ASP A 59 7.83 20.52 -10.09
CA ASP A 59 6.71 20.90 -10.93
C ASP A 59 5.90 19.66 -11.34
N LEU A 60 4.59 19.68 -11.09
CA LEU A 60 3.68 18.57 -11.35
C LEU A 60 3.07 18.62 -12.76
N ASP A 61 3.16 19.77 -13.43
CA ASP A 61 2.52 20.03 -14.72
C ASP A 61 3.47 19.87 -15.92
N VAL A 62 4.64 19.27 -15.69
CA VAL A 62 5.58 18.90 -16.75
C VAL A 62 4.89 17.95 -17.74
N ASN A 63 4.97 18.26 -19.04
CA ASN A 63 4.32 17.50 -20.11
C ASN A 63 4.57 15.99 -20.01
N GLU A 64 5.80 15.57 -19.68
CA GLU A 64 6.15 14.16 -19.49
C GLU A 64 5.35 13.46 -18.37
N LEU A 65 5.09 14.15 -17.26
CA LEU A 65 4.31 13.60 -16.15
C LEU A 65 2.84 13.49 -16.54
N ASN A 66 2.32 14.47 -17.27
CA ASN A 66 0.96 14.45 -17.79
C ASN A 66 0.76 13.31 -18.80
N GLU A 67 1.71 13.09 -19.70
CA GLU A 67 1.67 11.96 -20.64
C GLU A 67 1.72 10.60 -19.93
N LYS A 68 2.56 10.46 -18.89
CA LYS A 68 2.61 9.24 -18.06
C LYS A 68 1.29 9.00 -17.34
N ARG A 69 0.69 10.06 -16.77
CA ARG A 69 -0.62 9.98 -16.09
C ARG A 69 -1.72 9.56 -17.07
N GLN A 70 -1.80 10.21 -18.22
CA GLN A 70 -2.76 9.87 -19.27
C GLN A 70 -2.59 8.43 -19.78
N ARG A 71 -1.36 7.96 -19.96
CA ARG A 71 -1.10 6.56 -20.35
C ARG A 71 -1.61 5.58 -19.31
N GLN A 72 -1.33 5.83 -18.03
CA GLN A 72 -1.82 4.99 -16.94
C GLN A 72 -3.35 5.00 -16.86
N GLU A 73 -3.98 6.15 -17.03
CA GLU A 73 -5.44 6.30 -17.05
C GLU A 73 -6.07 5.51 -18.20
N ARG A 74 -5.50 5.57 -19.41
CA ARG A 74 -5.95 4.79 -20.56
C ARG A 74 -5.87 3.28 -20.28
N ILE A 75 -4.77 2.81 -19.70
CA ILE A 75 -4.60 1.39 -19.36
C ILE A 75 -5.63 0.96 -18.30
N LYS A 76 -5.86 1.79 -17.27
CA LYS A 76 -6.86 1.51 -16.22
C LYS A 76 -8.27 1.44 -16.79
N ALA A 77 -8.68 2.43 -17.59
CA ALA A 77 -9.98 2.47 -18.22
C ALA A 77 -10.22 1.24 -19.12
N TYR A 78 -9.21 0.85 -19.90
CA TYR A 78 -9.28 -0.35 -20.73
C TYR A 78 -9.42 -1.62 -19.88
N ALA A 79 -8.61 -1.76 -18.82
CA ALA A 79 -8.69 -2.91 -17.93
C ALA A 79 -10.06 -2.99 -17.21
N GLU A 80 -10.64 -1.87 -16.84
CA GLU A 80 -11.98 -1.79 -16.25
C GLU A 80 -13.07 -2.21 -17.23
N ALA A 81 -12.99 -1.76 -18.49
CA ALA A 81 -13.91 -2.18 -19.55
C ALA A 81 -13.86 -3.69 -19.78
N VAL A 82 -12.66 -4.26 -19.93
CA VAL A 82 -12.47 -5.72 -20.09
C VAL A 82 -12.99 -6.49 -18.87
N ARG A 83 -12.75 -5.98 -17.66
CA ARG A 83 -13.29 -6.60 -16.44
C ARG A 83 -14.81 -6.58 -16.42
N HIS A 84 -15.42 -5.47 -16.82
CA HIS A 84 -16.87 -5.34 -16.88
C HIS A 84 -17.48 -6.28 -17.92
N GLU A 85 -16.91 -6.34 -19.12
CA GLU A 85 -17.33 -7.26 -20.18
C GLU A 85 -17.20 -8.72 -19.73
N ASN A 86 -16.07 -9.12 -19.16
CA ASN A 86 -15.86 -10.48 -18.66
C ASN A 86 -16.84 -10.85 -17.55
N LYS A 87 -17.14 -9.92 -16.63
CA LYS A 87 -18.17 -10.14 -15.60
C LYS A 87 -19.53 -10.40 -16.23
N ASN A 88 -19.91 -9.63 -17.24
CA ASN A 88 -21.19 -9.80 -17.93
C ASN A 88 -21.25 -11.13 -18.68
N ILE A 89 -20.17 -11.51 -19.36
CA ILE A 89 -20.06 -12.81 -20.04
C ILE A 89 -20.19 -13.96 -19.04
N ILE A 90 -19.54 -13.87 -17.88
CA ILE A 90 -19.63 -14.91 -16.83
C ILE A 90 -21.04 -14.96 -16.24
N ALA A 91 -21.68 -13.81 -16.00
CA ALA A 91 -23.05 -13.75 -15.46
C ALA A 91 -24.10 -14.31 -16.43
N MET A 92 -23.90 -14.12 -17.74
CA MET A 92 -24.78 -14.66 -18.79
C MET A 92 -24.45 -16.11 -19.16
N ALA A 93 -23.24 -16.59 -18.83
CA ALA A 93 -22.87 -17.96 -19.13
C ALA A 93 -23.76 -18.91 -18.31
N PRO A 94 -24.34 -19.95 -18.94
CA PRO A 94 -25.05 -20.97 -18.19
C PRO A 94 -24.08 -21.60 -17.19
N GLU A 95 -24.57 -21.90 -15.98
CA GLU A 95 -23.80 -22.56 -14.94
C GLU A 95 -23.08 -23.76 -15.57
N ARG A 96 -21.75 -23.69 -15.64
CA ARG A 96 -20.94 -24.79 -16.13
C ARG A 96 -21.15 -25.90 -15.12
N ARG A 97 -22.06 -26.82 -15.44
CA ARG A 97 -22.26 -28.05 -14.68
C ARG A 97 -20.88 -28.67 -14.53
N ASP A 98 -20.35 -28.64 -13.31
CA ASP A 98 -19.10 -29.29 -13.00
C ASP A 98 -19.25 -30.74 -13.44
N LYS A 99 -18.54 -31.12 -14.51
CA LYS A 99 -18.48 -32.52 -14.90
C LYS A 99 -18.00 -33.27 -13.67
N PRO A 100 -18.64 -34.39 -13.28
CA PRO A 100 -18.24 -35.11 -12.09
C PRO A 100 -16.75 -35.38 -12.18
N LYS A 101 -16.01 -34.87 -11.19
CA LYS A 101 -14.55 -35.02 -11.15
C LYS A 101 -14.26 -36.52 -11.17
N PRO A 102 -13.37 -37.00 -12.07
CA PRO A 102 -13.00 -38.40 -12.06
C PRO A 102 -12.41 -38.76 -10.68
N PRO A 103 -12.63 -39.99 -10.18
CA PRO A 103 -12.20 -40.35 -8.84
C PRO A 103 -10.69 -40.17 -8.69
N SER A 104 -10.29 -39.60 -7.56
CA SER A 104 -8.90 -39.36 -7.22
C SER A 104 -8.13 -40.69 -7.15
N LYS A 105 -6.82 -40.67 -7.41
CA LYS A 105 -5.95 -41.86 -7.25
C LYS A 105 -6.14 -42.52 -5.88
N ARG A 106 -6.34 -41.71 -4.83
CA ARG A 106 -6.64 -42.18 -3.47
C ARG A 106 -7.96 -42.93 -3.38
N GLU A 107 -9.02 -42.41 -3.98
CA GLU A 107 -10.36 -43.04 -3.98
C GLU A 107 -10.31 -44.39 -4.71
N LYS A 108 -9.65 -44.43 -5.87
CA LYS A 108 -9.41 -45.68 -6.61
C LYS A 108 -8.65 -46.72 -5.77
N ALA A 109 -7.63 -46.28 -5.02
CA ALA A 109 -6.87 -47.16 -4.13
C ALA A 109 -7.72 -47.70 -2.97
N ILE A 110 -8.60 -46.88 -2.39
CA ILE A 110 -9.50 -47.31 -1.31
C ILE A 110 -10.52 -48.34 -1.83
N GLU A 111 -11.12 -48.09 -3.00
CA GLU A 111 -12.04 -49.05 -3.62
C GLU A 111 -11.37 -50.39 -3.94
N PHE A 112 -10.11 -50.36 -4.37
CA PHE A 112 -9.32 -51.56 -4.60
C PHE A 112 -8.99 -52.29 -3.30
N ALA A 113 -8.53 -51.57 -2.28
CA ALA A 113 -8.18 -52.14 -0.97
C ALA A 113 -9.37 -52.81 -0.27
N ARG A 114 -10.61 -52.35 -0.54
CA ARG A 114 -11.83 -53.00 -0.04
C ARG A 114 -12.11 -54.35 -0.71
N LYS A 115 -11.67 -54.55 -1.95
CA LYS A 115 -11.90 -55.78 -2.74
C LYS A 115 -10.83 -56.84 -2.53
N VAL A 116 -9.62 -56.43 -2.14
CA VAL A 116 -8.48 -57.34 -1.98
C VAL A 116 -8.36 -57.79 -0.52
N PRO A 117 -8.19 -59.09 -0.25
CA PRO A 117 -7.96 -59.59 1.10
C PRO A 117 -6.67 -59.01 1.69
N LYS A 118 -6.70 -58.69 2.98
CA LYS A 118 -5.55 -58.11 3.68
C LYS A 118 -4.36 -59.09 3.59
N PRO A 119 -3.16 -58.61 3.23
CA PRO A 119 -1.98 -59.46 3.17
C PRO A 119 -1.66 -60.00 4.57
N LYS A 120 -1.15 -61.24 4.62
CA LYS A 120 -0.69 -61.84 5.88
C LYS A 120 0.50 -61.04 6.39
N LEU A 121 0.37 -60.53 7.62
CA LEU A 121 1.48 -59.88 8.31
C LEU A 121 2.55 -60.95 8.55
N ARG A 122 3.72 -60.77 7.94
CA ARG A 122 4.89 -61.54 8.38
C ARG A 122 5.19 -61.11 9.82
N PRO A 123 5.48 -62.05 10.73
CA PRO A 123 5.91 -61.69 12.07
C PRO A 123 7.15 -60.80 11.92
N ALA A 124 7.11 -59.66 12.61
CA ALA A 124 8.22 -58.73 12.64
C ALA A 124 9.44 -59.49 13.14
N GLN A 125 10.45 -59.66 12.28
CA GLN A 125 11.79 -59.81 12.80
C GLN A 125 12.12 -58.46 13.44
N GLU A 126 12.32 -58.49 14.74
CA GLU A 126 12.93 -57.40 15.49
C GLU A 126 14.36 -57.24 14.95
N THR A 127 14.54 -56.44 13.91
CA THR A 127 15.82 -55.81 13.60
C THR A 127 15.76 -54.41 14.18
N SER A 128 16.16 -54.32 15.43
CA SER A 128 16.87 -53.15 15.94
C SER A 128 18.03 -52.81 15.00
N GLU A 129 18.26 -51.51 14.81
CA GLU A 129 19.40 -50.91 14.08
C GLU A 129 19.25 -51.07 12.55
N GLU A 130 19.35 -50.04 11.71
CA GLU A 130 20.15 -48.84 11.78
C GLU A 130 19.54 -47.82 10.80
N ARG A 131 19.62 -46.55 11.18
CA ARG A 131 19.45 -45.43 10.26
C ARG A 131 20.63 -45.47 9.29
N SER A 132 20.51 -46.16 8.16
CA SER A 132 21.37 -45.93 7.01
C SER A 132 20.74 -44.84 6.16
N GLU A 133 21.35 -43.65 6.30
CA GLU A 133 21.29 -42.57 5.34
C GLU A 133 21.41 -43.14 3.91
N PRO A 134 20.61 -42.69 2.93
CA PRO A 134 20.78 -43.14 1.57
C PRO A 134 22.10 -42.60 1.00
N ASP A 135 23.01 -43.54 0.71
CA ASP A 135 24.20 -43.30 -0.10
C ASP A 135 23.83 -42.62 -1.41
N GLU A 136 24.40 -41.42 -1.59
CA GLU A 136 24.50 -40.76 -2.87
C GLU A 136 25.30 -41.61 -3.85
N VAL A 137 24.67 -42.08 -4.94
CA VAL A 137 25.33 -42.14 -6.25
C VAL A 137 24.32 -41.92 -7.37
N GLY A 138 24.54 -40.85 -8.15
CA GLY A 138 24.37 -40.93 -9.60
C GLY A 138 23.09 -40.36 -10.18
N GLY A 139 22.92 -39.04 -10.09
CA GLY A 139 21.91 -38.29 -10.82
C GLY A 139 22.43 -36.94 -11.30
N LEU A 140 23.53 -36.92 -12.06
CA LEU A 140 23.90 -35.76 -12.87
C LEU A 140 22.75 -35.48 -13.85
N LYS A 141 21.93 -34.50 -13.50
CA LYS A 141 21.32 -33.60 -14.48
C LYS A 141 21.73 -32.21 -14.08
N GLU A 142 22.71 -31.71 -14.82
CA GLU A 142 22.91 -30.30 -15.09
C GLU A 142 21.53 -29.66 -15.25
N GLN A 143 21.07 -28.94 -14.23
CA GLN A 143 20.13 -27.87 -14.46
C GLN A 143 20.99 -26.72 -14.97
N GLU A 144 21.22 -26.79 -16.28
CA GLU A 144 21.43 -25.65 -17.13
C GLU A 144 20.64 -24.49 -16.54
N SER A 145 21.38 -23.47 -16.11
CA SER A 145 20.83 -22.16 -15.85
C SER A 145 19.89 -21.85 -17.00
N VAL A 146 18.61 -21.70 -16.70
CA VAL A 146 17.72 -20.94 -17.57
C VAL A 146 18.34 -19.56 -17.63
N GLN A 147 19.20 -19.36 -18.64
CA GLN A 147 19.45 -18.05 -19.18
C GLN A 147 18.05 -17.46 -19.38
N PRO A 148 17.76 -16.24 -18.90
CA PRO A 148 16.81 -15.45 -19.62
C PRO A 148 17.45 -15.20 -20.99
N ASP A 149 17.29 -16.16 -21.90
CA ASP A 149 17.27 -15.90 -23.33
C ASP A 149 16.17 -14.85 -23.50
N THR A 150 16.53 -13.58 -23.35
CA THR A 150 16.78 -12.69 -24.48
C THR A 150 16.37 -13.26 -25.84
N LEU A 151 15.16 -13.82 -25.96
CA LEU A 151 14.38 -13.67 -27.17
C LEU A 151 13.64 -12.35 -27.03
N LEU A 152 14.43 -11.30 -27.24
CA LEU A 152 13.99 -10.11 -27.95
C LEU A 152 13.25 -10.59 -29.20
N GLN A 153 11.94 -10.79 -29.11
CA GLN A 153 11.10 -10.35 -30.20
C GLN A 153 11.39 -8.86 -30.28
N GLU A 154 12.31 -8.49 -31.18
CA GLU A 154 12.43 -7.11 -31.61
C GLU A 154 10.99 -6.66 -31.87
N PRO A 155 10.48 -5.64 -31.15
CA PRO A 155 9.16 -5.13 -31.46
C PRO A 155 9.26 -4.72 -32.92
N VAL A 156 8.42 -5.34 -33.77
CA VAL A 156 8.34 -5.02 -35.19
C VAL A 156 8.34 -3.51 -35.28
N THR A 157 9.46 -2.96 -35.77
CA THR A 157 9.67 -1.51 -35.73
C THR A 157 8.48 -0.87 -36.42
N GLU A 158 7.95 0.25 -35.92
CA GLU A 158 6.76 0.88 -36.51
C GLU A 158 6.92 1.11 -38.03
N LEU A 159 8.17 1.28 -38.48
CA LEU A 159 8.58 1.33 -39.87
C LEU A 159 8.31 0.04 -40.66
N GLN A 160 8.59 -1.14 -40.10
CA GLN A 160 8.28 -2.43 -40.72
C GLN A 160 6.77 -2.67 -40.85
N LEU A 161 5.98 -2.26 -39.85
CA LEU A 161 4.51 -2.32 -39.92
C LEU A 161 3.94 -1.39 -41.00
N LEU A 162 4.52 -0.20 -41.15
CA LEU A 162 4.12 0.76 -42.18
C LEU A 162 4.48 0.26 -43.59
N ALA A 163 5.65 -0.35 -43.76
CA ALA A 163 6.07 -0.94 -45.03
C ALA A 163 5.13 -2.07 -45.50
N LEU A 164 4.61 -2.89 -44.58
CA LEU A 164 3.63 -3.94 -44.90
C LEU A 164 2.28 -3.37 -45.32
N ARG A 165 1.85 -2.25 -44.75
CA ARG A 165 0.57 -1.61 -45.08
C ARG A 165 0.56 -0.96 -46.46
N HIS A 166 1.71 -0.49 -46.93
CA HIS A 166 1.87 0.15 -48.24
C HIS A 166 2.36 -0.80 -49.34
N LYS A 167 2.49 -2.10 -49.05
CA LYS A 167 2.76 -3.12 -50.06
C LYS A 167 1.47 -3.43 -50.84
N VAL A 168 1.12 -2.50 -51.72
CA VAL A 168 0.11 -2.68 -52.77
C VAL A 168 0.69 -3.65 -53.81
N PRO A 169 -0.07 -4.67 -54.27
CA PRO A 169 0.38 -5.59 -55.31
C PRO A 169 0.66 -4.90 -56.65
#